data_AF-A0A165F037-F1
#
_entry.id   AF-A0A165F037-F1
#
_cell.length_a   1.000
_cell.length_b   1.000
_cell.length_c   1.000
_cell.angle_alpha   90.00
_cell.angle_beta   90.00
_cell.angle_gamma   90.00
#
_symmetry.space_group_name_H-M   'P 1'
#
loop_
_entity.id
_entity.type
_entity.pdbx_description
1 polymer ?
#
loop_
_entity_poly.entity_id
_entity_poly.type
_entity_poly.pdbx_seq_one_letter_code
_entity_poly.pdbx_strand_id
1 'polypeptide(L)'
;MASYRNFAIAGANGLLGKFFVDALLKAKASGSVGKAVILTRSEKGSDGLIARGAEPIVVNYDTPSTLQSALQGIDVVLSTFHGPPQEILADSAKAAGVKLFVPSEYAGDTTLHKEEKLFAPKDAFRRRLEQIGLPWAAFFTGPFADWIFYQPILGFDLPNGKAEVAGTGEEVLSYTSRADVARYVVHVTSTLAPSKLHNRAFKVSGERTSVTRLLAEYEQRTGTRVALTRVPVQEAQARADAGDVKAQLELVLRLYGAYGGDKEMNVDWPEFGPDKVVDSILSYKRE
;
A
#
# COMPACT_ATOMS: atom_id res chain seq x y z
N MET A 1 -0.81 -16.91 22.35
CA MET A 1 0.25 -17.23 21.37
C MET A 1 1.06 -15.97 21.12
N ALA A 2 2.38 -16.09 21.01
CA ALA A 2 3.24 -14.94 20.73
C ALA A 2 2.95 -14.37 19.33
N SER A 3 3.12 -13.05 19.18
CA SER A 3 3.05 -12.38 17.88
C SER A 3 4.23 -12.77 16.99
N TYR A 4 4.13 -12.48 15.69
CA TYR A 4 5.21 -12.73 14.75
C TYR A 4 6.39 -11.79 14.98
N ARG A 5 7.62 -12.29 14.81
CA ARG A 5 8.84 -11.53 15.13
C ARG A 5 9.84 -11.42 13.99
N ASN A 6 9.79 -12.32 13.01
CA ASN A 6 10.76 -12.37 11.92
C ASN A 6 10.12 -12.00 10.59
N PHE A 7 10.59 -10.92 9.97
CA PHE A 7 9.98 -10.32 8.79
C PHE A 7 10.96 -10.30 7.62
N ALA A 8 10.46 -10.59 6.42
CA ALA A 8 11.14 -10.30 5.18
C ALA A 8 10.27 -9.35 4.34
N ILE A 9 10.88 -8.34 3.72
CA ILE A 9 10.19 -7.47 2.77
C ILE A 9 10.76 -7.62 1.36
N ALA A 10 9.86 -7.82 0.41
CA ALA A 10 10.13 -7.92 -1.01
C ALA A 10 9.64 -6.63 -1.72
N GLY A 11 10.51 -6.01 -2.51
CA GLY A 11 10.22 -4.70 -3.14
C GLY A 11 10.66 -3.49 -2.31
N ALA A 12 11.65 -3.66 -1.43
CA ALA A 12 12.11 -2.64 -0.48
C ALA A 12 12.51 -1.29 -1.11
N ASN A 13 13.05 -1.27 -2.33
CA ASN A 13 13.42 -0.02 -3.04
C ASN A 13 12.25 0.62 -3.81
N GLY A 14 11.06 0.03 -3.79
CA GLY A 14 9.90 0.52 -4.52
C GLY A 14 9.24 1.73 -3.89
N LEU A 15 8.16 2.21 -4.54
CA LEU A 15 7.39 3.39 -4.14
C LEU A 15 6.96 3.37 -2.66
N LEU A 16 6.60 2.19 -2.16
CA LEU A 16 6.11 1.96 -0.80
C LEU A 16 7.13 1.23 0.09
N GLY A 17 7.96 0.35 -0.48
CA GLY A 17 8.82 -0.57 0.28
C GLY A 17 9.79 0.11 1.24
N LYS A 18 10.32 1.29 0.88
CA LYS A 18 11.28 2.02 1.73
C LYS A 18 10.70 2.47 3.07
N PHE A 19 9.41 2.81 3.09
CA PHE A 19 8.68 3.19 4.31
C PHE A 19 8.45 1.97 5.21
N PHE A 20 8.22 0.79 4.62
CA PHE A 20 8.17 -0.46 5.37
C PHE A 20 9.50 -0.83 6.00
N VAL A 21 10.61 -0.61 5.29
CA VAL A 21 11.95 -0.79 5.88
C VAL A 21 12.10 0.12 7.10
N ASP A 22 11.74 1.40 7.00
CA ASP A 22 11.82 2.33 8.13
C ASP A 22 10.92 1.91 9.31
N ALA A 23 9.69 1.46 9.03
CA ALA A 23 8.77 0.97 10.05
C ALA A 23 9.28 -0.31 10.73
N LEU A 24 9.83 -1.27 9.97
CA LEU A 24 10.42 -2.50 10.50
C LEU A 24 11.66 -2.22 11.36
N LEU A 25 12.53 -1.29 10.95
CA LEU A 25 13.70 -0.89 11.72
C LEU A 25 13.30 -0.23 13.04
N LYS A 26 12.30 0.65 13.03
CA LYS A 26 11.74 1.25 14.26
C LYS A 26 11.13 0.18 15.17
N ALA A 27 10.39 -0.78 14.61
CA ALA A 27 9.80 -1.89 15.38
C ALA A 27 10.86 -2.86 15.93
N LYS A 28 12.00 -3.01 15.23
CA LYS A 28 13.17 -3.77 15.71
C LYS A 28 13.82 -3.06 16.90
N ALA A 29 14.02 -1.75 16.79
CA ALA A 29 14.56 -0.92 17.86
C ALA A 29 13.67 -0.90 19.12
N SER A 30 12.34 -0.98 18.97
CA SER A 30 11.40 -1.09 20.11
C SER A 30 11.23 -2.52 20.65
N GLY A 31 11.85 -3.52 20.03
CA GLY A 31 11.78 -4.93 20.44
C GLY A 31 10.51 -5.68 20.03
N SER A 32 9.59 -5.04 19.29
CA SER A 32 8.37 -5.68 18.76
C SER A 32 8.68 -6.60 17.57
N VAL A 33 9.71 -6.28 16.79
CA VAL A 33 10.28 -7.13 15.73
C VAL A 33 11.65 -7.65 16.19
N GLY A 34 11.91 -8.94 15.99
CA GLY A 34 13.22 -9.54 16.29
C GLY A 34 14.19 -9.48 15.13
N LYS A 35 13.72 -9.86 13.93
CA LYS A 35 14.51 -9.88 12.69
C LYS A 35 13.73 -9.21 11.57
N ALA A 36 14.40 -8.38 10.77
CA ALA A 36 13.86 -7.77 9.58
C ALA A 36 14.90 -7.78 8.46
N VAL A 37 14.60 -8.40 7.33
CA VAL A 37 15.50 -8.49 6.16
C VAL A 37 14.82 -7.94 4.90
N ILE A 38 15.61 -7.43 3.96
CA ILE A 38 15.12 -7.00 2.65
C ILE A 38 15.53 -8.01 1.58
N LEU A 39 14.57 -8.45 0.77
CA LEU A 39 14.82 -9.32 -0.39
C LEU A 39 15.10 -8.45 -1.61
N THR A 40 16.31 -8.54 -2.15
CA THR A 40 16.76 -7.73 -3.29
C THR A 40 17.33 -8.59 -4.41
N ARG A 41 17.27 -8.11 -5.66
CA ARG A 41 17.93 -8.77 -6.81
C ARG A 41 19.43 -8.52 -6.86
N SER A 42 19.89 -7.44 -6.22
CA SER A 42 21.31 -7.08 -6.10
C SER A 42 21.52 -6.20 -4.87
N GLU A 43 22.70 -6.26 -4.27
CA GLU A 43 23.09 -5.30 -3.22
C GLU A 43 23.18 -3.88 -3.78
N LYS A 44 23.70 -3.75 -5.02
CA LYS A 44 23.73 -2.48 -5.75
C LYS A 44 22.34 -1.87 -5.83
N GLY A 45 22.23 -0.59 -5.48
CA GLY A 45 20.97 0.14 -5.45
C GLY A 45 20.18 0.02 -4.13
N SER A 46 20.71 -0.73 -3.15
CA SER A 46 20.15 -0.77 -1.79
C SER A 46 21.04 -0.05 -0.76
N ASP A 47 22.10 0.64 -1.21
CA ASP A 47 23.10 1.28 -0.35
C ASP A 47 22.48 2.23 0.67
N GLY A 48 21.48 3.03 0.25
CA GLY A 48 20.74 3.92 1.14
C GLY A 48 19.94 3.18 2.21
N LEU A 49 19.36 2.01 1.88
CA LEU A 49 18.64 1.19 2.87
C LEU A 49 19.62 0.51 3.84
N ILE A 50 20.74 0.01 3.33
CA ILE A 50 21.81 -0.63 4.11
C ILE A 50 22.41 0.36 5.10
N ALA A 51 22.68 1.60 4.66
CA ALA A 51 23.18 2.67 5.54
C ALA A 51 22.23 3.01 6.70
N ARG A 52 20.92 2.71 6.57
CA ARG A 52 19.93 2.86 7.63
C ARG A 52 19.80 1.62 8.54
N GLY A 53 20.55 0.56 8.26
CA GLY A 53 20.55 -0.69 9.03
C GLY A 53 19.70 -1.81 8.45
N ALA A 54 19.24 -1.70 7.19
CA ALA A 54 18.58 -2.81 6.52
C ALA A 54 19.55 -3.96 6.23
N GLU A 55 19.10 -5.20 6.40
CA GLU A 55 19.89 -6.41 6.15
C GLU A 55 19.46 -7.02 4.79
N PRO A 56 20.25 -6.86 3.71
CA PRO A 56 19.89 -7.40 2.40
C PRO A 56 20.14 -8.91 2.32
N ILE A 57 19.23 -9.61 1.65
CA ILE A 57 19.44 -10.96 1.15
C ILE A 57 19.22 -10.93 -0.36
N VAL A 58 20.27 -11.26 -1.12
CA VAL A 58 20.21 -11.33 -2.58
C VAL A 58 19.45 -12.59 -2.99
N VAL A 59 18.41 -12.43 -3.82
CA VAL A 59 17.56 -13.51 -4.32
C VAL A 59 17.31 -13.35 -5.81
N ASN A 60 17.03 -14.46 -6.48
CA ASN A 60 16.48 -14.46 -7.83
C ASN A 60 15.02 -14.91 -7.78
N TYR A 61 14.09 -14.03 -8.16
CA TYR A 61 12.67 -14.33 -8.13
C TYR A 61 12.24 -15.37 -9.18
N ASP A 62 13.10 -15.68 -10.14
CA ASP A 62 12.89 -16.77 -11.10
C ASP A 62 13.48 -18.11 -10.63
N THR A 63 14.13 -18.13 -9.45
CA THR A 63 14.79 -19.33 -8.91
C THR A 63 14.27 -19.62 -7.49
N PRO A 64 13.24 -20.49 -7.34
CA PRO A 64 12.57 -20.76 -6.07
C PRO A 64 13.50 -21.14 -4.91
N SER A 65 14.58 -21.90 -5.18
CA SER A 65 15.53 -22.32 -4.14
C SER A 65 16.27 -21.16 -3.47
N THR A 66 16.51 -20.05 -4.19
CA THR A 66 17.15 -18.86 -3.62
C THR A 66 16.20 -18.17 -2.63
N LEU A 67 14.91 -18.09 -2.97
CA LEU A 67 13.86 -17.53 -2.12
C LEU A 67 13.64 -18.41 -0.88
N GLN A 68 13.56 -19.73 -1.05
CA GLN A 68 13.35 -20.67 0.06
C GLN A 68 14.48 -20.61 1.09
N SER A 69 15.73 -20.49 0.63
CA SER A 69 16.90 -20.31 1.49
C SER A 69 16.84 -18.98 2.25
N ALA A 70 16.50 -17.90 1.56
CA ALA A 70 16.38 -16.57 2.16
C ALA A 70 15.26 -16.45 3.21
N LEU A 71 14.21 -17.27 3.06
CA LEU A 71 13.00 -17.24 3.90
C LEU A 71 13.04 -18.20 5.10
N GLN A 72 14.14 -18.94 5.30
CA GLN A 72 14.28 -19.81 6.48
C GLN A 72 14.18 -19.01 7.78
N GLY A 73 13.26 -19.44 8.66
CA GLY A 73 13.00 -18.80 9.95
C GLY A 73 12.24 -17.47 9.88
N ILE A 74 11.75 -17.07 8.71
CA ILE A 74 10.87 -15.90 8.54
C ILE A 74 9.43 -16.27 8.90
N ASP A 75 8.79 -15.46 9.74
CA ASP A 75 7.38 -15.63 10.10
C ASP A 75 6.45 -14.97 9.07
N VAL A 76 6.80 -13.76 8.64
CA VAL A 76 5.96 -12.90 7.80
C VAL A 76 6.72 -12.40 6.58
N VAL A 77 6.12 -12.54 5.40
CA VAL A 77 6.60 -11.91 4.17
C VAL A 77 5.70 -10.73 3.81
N LEU A 78 6.29 -9.55 3.65
CA LEU A 78 5.63 -8.34 3.17
C LEU A 78 6.00 -8.13 1.70
N SER A 79 5.03 -8.14 0.80
CA SER A 79 5.25 -7.85 -0.62
C SER A 79 4.76 -6.45 -0.96
N THR A 80 5.57 -5.67 -1.69
CA THR A 80 5.17 -4.36 -2.25
C THR A 80 5.29 -4.30 -3.77
N PHE A 81 5.22 -5.44 -4.45
CA PHE A 81 5.13 -5.53 -5.91
C PHE A 81 4.11 -6.61 -6.33
N HIS A 82 3.71 -6.60 -7.59
CA HIS A 82 2.73 -7.54 -8.16
C HIS A 82 3.29 -8.30 -9.38
N GLY A 83 2.50 -9.25 -9.89
CA GLY A 83 2.84 -10.06 -11.07
C GLY A 83 3.44 -11.43 -10.73
N PRO A 84 3.87 -12.20 -11.75
CA PRO A 84 4.36 -13.57 -11.59
C PRO A 84 5.46 -13.76 -10.52
N PRO A 85 6.43 -12.83 -10.35
CA PRO A 85 7.41 -12.93 -9.27
C PRO A 85 6.81 -13.00 -7.86
N GLN A 86 5.61 -12.44 -7.64
CA GLN A 86 4.95 -12.46 -6.33
C GLN A 86 4.34 -13.83 -6.05
N GLU A 87 3.86 -14.53 -7.09
CA GLU A 87 3.39 -15.91 -6.99
C GLU A 87 4.53 -16.87 -6.65
N ILE A 88 5.67 -16.74 -7.34
CA ILE A 88 6.87 -17.54 -7.06
C ILE A 88 7.37 -17.27 -5.63
N LEU A 89 7.33 -16.00 -5.18
CA LEU A 89 7.65 -15.64 -3.80
C LEU A 89 6.70 -16.30 -2.80
N ALA A 90 5.38 -16.32 -3.04
CA ALA A 90 4.41 -16.95 -2.15
C ALA A 90 4.57 -18.47 -2.07
N ASP A 91 4.75 -19.14 -3.21
CA ASP A 91 4.99 -20.59 -3.25
C ASP A 91 6.30 -20.95 -2.51
N SER A 92 7.35 -20.15 -2.71
CA SER A 92 8.63 -20.31 -2.00
C SER A 92 8.52 -20.02 -0.50
N ALA A 93 7.72 -19.01 -0.11
CA ALA A 93 7.44 -18.69 1.29
C ALA A 93 6.71 -19.85 1.98
N LYS A 94 5.70 -20.43 1.32
CA LYS A 94 5.01 -21.61 1.82
C LYS A 94 5.97 -22.80 2.02
N ALA A 95 6.81 -23.07 1.03
CA ALA A 95 7.79 -24.15 1.10
C ALA A 95 8.85 -23.93 2.21
N ALA A 96 9.19 -22.68 2.51
CA ALA A 96 10.12 -22.32 3.59
C ALA A 96 9.49 -22.28 4.99
N GLY A 97 8.17 -22.51 5.12
CA GLY A 97 7.47 -22.51 6.40
C GLY A 97 7.06 -21.13 6.91
N VAL A 98 6.98 -20.11 6.04
CA VAL A 98 6.42 -18.80 6.37
C VAL A 98 4.97 -18.95 6.86
N LYS A 99 4.60 -18.16 7.87
CA LYS A 99 3.33 -18.29 8.61
C LYS A 99 2.27 -17.29 8.17
N LEU A 100 2.66 -16.17 7.58
CA LEU A 100 1.77 -15.14 7.05
C LEU A 100 2.38 -14.47 5.81
N PHE A 101 1.56 -14.26 4.78
CA PHE A 101 1.90 -13.46 3.62
C PHE A 101 1.05 -12.18 3.56
N VAL A 102 1.69 -11.03 3.44
CA VAL A 102 1.02 -9.75 3.22
C VAL A 102 1.20 -9.35 1.75
N PRO A 103 0.18 -9.56 0.89
CA PRO A 103 0.27 -9.30 -0.53
C PRO A 103 0.28 -7.79 -0.85
N SER A 104 0.69 -7.44 -2.06
CA SER A 104 0.73 -6.06 -2.57
C SER A 104 -0.68 -5.47 -2.82
N GLU A 105 -1.39 -5.16 -1.74
CA GLU A 105 -2.82 -4.79 -1.74
C GLU A 105 -3.15 -3.43 -1.11
N TYR A 106 -2.16 -2.55 -0.97
CA TYR A 106 -2.23 -1.24 -0.31
C TYR A 106 -2.97 -0.16 -1.12
N ALA A 107 -4.22 -0.40 -1.51
CA ALA A 107 -5.07 0.53 -2.25
C ALA A 107 -6.55 0.36 -1.85
N GLY A 108 -7.47 0.40 -2.81
CA GLY A 108 -8.91 0.21 -2.57
C GLY A 108 -9.28 -1.22 -2.14
N ASP A 109 -10.51 -1.38 -1.65
CA ASP A 109 -11.04 -2.67 -1.20
C ASP A 109 -11.33 -3.61 -2.38
N THR A 110 -10.40 -4.51 -2.61
CA THR A 110 -10.44 -5.49 -3.71
C THR A 110 -11.30 -6.71 -3.38
N THR A 111 -11.90 -6.79 -2.19
CA THR A 111 -12.80 -7.89 -1.83
C THR A 111 -14.25 -7.66 -2.28
N LEU A 112 -14.66 -6.39 -2.40
CA LEU A 112 -16.04 -6.00 -2.75
C LEU A 112 -16.27 -5.84 -4.25
N HIS A 113 -15.20 -5.64 -5.03
CA HIS A 113 -15.29 -5.26 -6.45
C HIS A 113 -14.45 -6.20 -7.33
N LYS A 114 -14.69 -7.50 -7.19
CA LYS A 114 -13.90 -8.56 -7.87
C LYS A 114 -14.02 -8.55 -9.40
N GLU A 115 -15.12 -8.02 -9.91
CA GLU A 115 -15.40 -7.86 -11.34
C GLU A 115 -14.65 -6.67 -11.95
N GLU A 116 -14.11 -5.77 -11.12
CA GLU A 116 -13.32 -4.64 -11.60
C GLU A 116 -11.99 -5.17 -12.17
N LYS A 117 -11.70 -4.84 -13.43
CA LYS A 117 -10.57 -5.42 -14.18
C LYS A 117 -9.24 -5.20 -13.46
N LEU A 118 -9.11 -4.08 -12.76
CA LEU A 118 -7.92 -3.72 -12.00
C LEU A 118 -7.73 -4.58 -10.74
N PHE A 119 -8.80 -5.12 -10.17
CA PHE A 119 -8.78 -5.85 -8.91
C PHE A 119 -8.79 -7.37 -9.08
N ALA A 120 -9.25 -7.88 -10.24
CA ALA A 120 -9.31 -9.31 -10.52
C ALA A 120 -7.97 -10.06 -10.30
N PRO A 121 -6.79 -9.56 -10.72
CA PRO A 121 -5.51 -10.23 -10.45
C PRO A 121 -5.19 -10.34 -8.95
N LYS A 122 -5.66 -9.38 -8.14
CA LYS A 122 -5.44 -9.39 -6.69
C LYS A 122 -6.33 -10.44 -6.00
N ASP A 123 -7.59 -10.58 -6.43
CA ASP A 123 -8.46 -11.66 -5.96
C ASP A 123 -7.91 -13.04 -6.34
N ALA A 124 -7.44 -13.21 -7.58
CA ALA A 124 -6.80 -14.44 -8.03
C ALA A 124 -5.59 -14.79 -7.16
N PHE A 125 -4.77 -13.81 -6.80
CA PHE A 125 -3.61 -14.04 -5.94
C PHE A 125 -3.98 -14.45 -4.51
N ARG A 126 -5.01 -13.84 -3.90
CA ARG A 126 -5.51 -14.29 -2.59
C ARG A 126 -6.03 -15.72 -2.63
N ARG A 127 -6.77 -16.08 -3.68
CA ARG A 127 -7.22 -17.48 -3.87
C ARG A 127 -6.04 -18.43 -4.01
N ARG A 128 -4.96 -18.02 -4.68
CA ARG A 128 -3.73 -18.81 -4.75
C ARG A 128 -3.12 -19.04 -3.35
N LEU A 129 -3.04 -18.00 -2.52
CA LEU A 129 -2.56 -18.10 -1.13
C LEU A 129 -3.40 -19.10 -0.32
N GLU A 130 -4.73 -19.07 -0.48
CA GLU A 130 -5.63 -20.05 0.13
C GLU A 130 -5.41 -21.47 -0.39
N GLN A 131 -5.26 -21.66 -1.70
CA GLN A 131 -5.01 -22.96 -2.33
C GLN A 131 -3.72 -23.63 -1.85
N ILE A 132 -2.65 -22.86 -1.67
CA ILE A 132 -1.38 -23.37 -1.13
C ILE A 132 -1.37 -23.45 0.41
N GLY A 133 -2.46 -23.04 1.07
CA GLY A 133 -2.59 -23.05 2.51
C GLY A 133 -1.58 -22.12 3.21
N LEU A 134 -1.26 -20.97 2.62
CA LEU A 134 -0.44 -19.93 3.22
C LEU A 134 -1.38 -18.82 3.72
N PRO A 135 -1.52 -18.63 5.05
CA PRO A 135 -2.37 -17.58 5.58
C PRO A 135 -1.96 -16.20 5.06
N TRP A 136 -2.95 -15.36 4.77
CA TRP A 136 -2.71 -14.02 4.24
C TRP A 136 -3.36 -12.91 5.07
N ALA A 137 -2.83 -11.69 4.98
CA ALA A 137 -3.46 -10.49 5.53
C ALA A 137 -3.37 -9.34 4.53
N ALA A 138 -4.51 -8.83 4.05
CA ALA A 138 -4.55 -7.74 3.06
C ALA A 138 -4.90 -6.41 3.74
N PHE A 139 -4.34 -5.30 3.27
CA PHE A 139 -4.54 -3.99 3.88
C PHE A 139 -5.02 -2.99 2.83
N PHE A 140 -6.25 -2.49 3.00
CA PHE A 140 -6.83 -1.46 2.15
C PHE A 140 -6.58 -0.11 2.77
N THR A 141 -5.82 0.71 2.05
CA THR A 141 -5.26 1.97 2.55
C THR A 141 -5.63 3.18 1.70
N GLY A 142 -6.30 2.93 0.57
CA GLY A 142 -6.67 3.95 -0.39
C GLY A 142 -5.46 4.62 -1.04
N PRO A 143 -5.67 5.70 -1.81
CA PRO A 143 -4.61 6.46 -2.44
C PRO A 143 -3.58 7.02 -1.44
N PHE A 144 -2.31 7.00 -1.86
CA PHE A 144 -1.19 7.52 -1.08
C PHE A 144 -1.23 9.05 -1.02
N ALA A 145 -1.58 9.58 0.15
CA ALA A 145 -1.82 11.00 0.38
C ALA A 145 -0.61 11.89 0.05
N ASP A 146 0.59 11.39 0.30
CA ASP A 146 1.85 12.09 0.05
C ASP A 146 2.34 11.92 -1.40
N TRP A 147 1.72 11.10 -2.24
CA TRP A 147 2.24 10.81 -3.59
C TRP A 147 1.26 11.15 -4.71
N ILE A 148 -0.03 10.82 -4.55
CA ILE A 148 -1.02 10.88 -5.63
C ILE A 148 -1.18 12.30 -6.21
N PHE A 149 -1.07 13.33 -5.37
CA PHE A 149 -1.27 14.72 -5.75
C PHE A 149 -0.13 15.34 -6.58
N TYR A 150 0.92 14.55 -6.82
CA TYR A 150 2.09 14.89 -7.63
C TYR A 150 2.16 14.07 -8.93
N GLN A 151 1.06 13.40 -9.31
CA GLN A 151 0.99 12.53 -10.47
C GLN A 151 0.04 13.11 -11.53
N PRO A 152 0.55 13.89 -12.51
CA PRO A 152 -0.29 14.47 -13.56
C PRO A 152 -1.05 13.41 -14.38
N ILE A 153 -0.47 12.22 -14.50
CA ILE A 153 -1.10 11.07 -15.17
C ILE A 153 -2.32 10.51 -14.42
N LEU A 154 -2.50 10.89 -13.15
CA LEU A 154 -3.67 10.59 -12.33
C LEU A 154 -4.60 11.80 -12.16
N GLY A 155 -4.38 12.86 -12.93
CA GLY A 155 -5.16 14.10 -12.87
C GLY A 155 -4.65 15.12 -11.85
N PHE A 156 -3.61 14.83 -11.06
CA PHE A 156 -3.16 15.77 -10.01
C PHE A 156 -1.75 16.31 -10.27
N ASP A 157 -1.66 17.63 -10.39
CA ASP A 157 -0.42 18.36 -10.62
C ASP A 157 -0.41 19.63 -9.75
N LEU A 158 -0.47 19.43 -8.43
CA LEU A 158 -0.44 20.53 -7.46
C LEU A 158 0.77 21.47 -7.61
N PRO A 159 1.98 21.00 -7.98
CA PRO A 159 3.10 21.89 -8.22
C PRO A 159 2.87 22.94 -9.31
N ASN A 160 2.03 22.61 -10.30
CA ASN A 160 1.61 23.54 -11.35
C ASN A 160 0.20 24.11 -11.11
N GLY A 161 -0.36 23.91 -9.92
CA GLY A 161 -1.68 24.41 -9.53
C GLY A 161 -2.82 23.80 -10.34
N LYS A 162 -2.76 22.51 -10.68
CA LYS A 162 -3.79 21.83 -11.47
C LYS A 162 -4.29 20.54 -10.81
N ALA A 163 -5.58 20.29 -10.95
CA ALA A 163 -6.21 19.02 -10.63
C ALA A 163 -7.34 18.73 -11.64
N GLU A 164 -7.58 17.47 -11.96
CA GLU A 164 -8.67 16.98 -12.81
C GLU A 164 -9.34 15.81 -12.09
N VAL A 165 -10.67 15.79 -12.08
CA VAL A 165 -11.46 14.70 -11.52
C VAL A 165 -12.66 14.39 -12.42
N ALA A 166 -13.04 13.12 -12.48
CA ALA A 166 -14.35 12.73 -12.98
C ALA A 166 -15.44 13.08 -11.95
N GLY A 167 -16.47 13.81 -12.36
CA GLY A 167 -17.57 14.24 -11.50
C GLY A 167 -17.30 15.55 -10.75
N THR A 168 -17.87 15.68 -9.55
CA THR A 168 -17.83 16.94 -8.80
C THR A 168 -16.56 17.12 -7.96
N GLY A 169 -15.91 16.01 -7.60
CA GLY A 169 -14.78 15.98 -6.66
C GLY A 169 -15.24 16.12 -5.21
N GLU A 170 -16.54 16.01 -4.95
CA GLU A 170 -17.14 16.06 -3.61
C GLU A 170 -17.30 14.67 -3.00
N GLU A 171 -17.14 13.62 -3.80
CA GLU A 171 -17.07 12.25 -3.34
C GLU A 171 -15.95 12.10 -2.29
N VAL A 172 -16.26 11.39 -1.21
CA VAL A 172 -15.30 11.12 -0.14
C VAL A 172 -14.39 9.98 -0.57
N LEU A 173 -13.08 10.16 -0.39
CA LEU A 173 -12.06 9.13 -0.56
C LEU A 173 -11.33 8.92 0.76
N SER A 174 -10.80 7.72 0.96
CA SER A 174 -9.93 7.39 2.10
C SER A 174 -8.47 7.52 1.67
N TYR A 175 -7.76 8.49 2.23
CA TYR A 175 -6.34 8.71 1.94
C TYR A 175 -5.48 8.25 3.11
N THR A 176 -4.29 7.73 2.82
CA THR A 176 -3.30 7.37 3.85
C THR A 176 -1.90 7.70 3.34
N SER A 177 -1.04 8.30 4.17
CA SER A 177 0.36 8.53 3.79
C SER A 177 1.11 7.20 3.67
N ARG A 178 2.11 7.09 2.79
CA ARG A 178 2.91 5.86 2.65
C ARG A 178 3.63 5.48 3.94
N ALA A 179 4.04 6.47 4.73
CA ALA A 179 4.63 6.26 6.05
C ALA A 179 3.63 5.61 7.02
N ASP A 180 2.39 6.09 7.03
CA ASP A 180 1.32 5.53 7.86
C ASP A 180 0.85 4.15 7.39
N VAL A 181 0.80 3.90 6.08
CA VAL A 181 0.56 2.55 5.54
C VAL A 181 1.57 1.56 6.14
N ALA A 182 2.86 1.87 6.03
CA ALA A 182 3.91 1.01 6.56
C ALA A 182 3.81 0.86 8.08
N ARG A 183 3.57 1.95 8.80
CA ARG A 183 3.49 1.98 10.27
C ARG A 183 2.33 1.11 10.78
N TYR A 184 1.15 1.24 10.18
CA TYR A 184 -0.03 0.45 10.54
C TYR A 184 0.17 -1.04 10.25
N VAL A 185 0.64 -1.38 9.04
CA VAL A 185 0.83 -2.78 8.63
C VAL A 185 1.85 -3.47 9.52
N VAL A 186 3.00 -2.84 9.79
CA VAL A 186 4.03 -3.39 10.69
C VAL A 186 3.50 -3.51 12.12
N HIS A 187 2.78 -2.50 12.63
CA HIS A 187 2.17 -2.58 13.96
C HIS A 187 1.23 -3.79 14.07
N VAL A 188 0.23 -3.87 13.19
CA VAL A 188 -0.79 -4.93 13.24
C VAL A 188 -0.17 -6.32 13.10
N THR A 189 0.77 -6.50 12.16
CA THR A 189 1.39 -7.81 11.93
C THR A 189 2.37 -8.25 13.02
N SER A 190 2.95 -7.32 13.78
CA SER A 190 3.90 -7.61 14.88
C SER A 190 3.26 -7.64 16.27
N THR A 191 2.03 -7.17 16.44
CA THR A 191 1.37 -7.06 17.76
C THR A 191 0.14 -7.95 17.91
N LEU A 192 -0.64 -8.17 16.84
CA LEU A 192 -1.80 -9.05 16.92
C LEU A 192 -1.39 -10.52 17.06
N ALA A 193 -2.25 -11.29 17.72
CA ALA A 193 -2.13 -12.74 17.71
C ALA A 193 -2.29 -13.28 16.28
N PRO A 194 -1.54 -14.32 15.87
CA PRO A 194 -1.63 -14.92 14.54
C PRO A 194 -3.06 -15.19 14.05
N SER A 195 -3.94 -15.71 14.92
CA SER A 195 -5.33 -16.02 14.58
C SER A 195 -6.20 -14.81 14.24
N LYS A 196 -5.76 -13.58 14.59
CA LYS A 196 -6.44 -12.33 14.22
C LYS A 196 -5.98 -11.76 12.88
N LEU A 197 -4.95 -12.35 12.27
CA LEU A 197 -4.35 -11.92 11.00
C LEU A 197 -4.78 -12.82 9.83
N HIS A 198 -4.99 -14.12 10.08
CA HIS A 198 -5.17 -15.11 9.03
C HIS A 198 -6.41 -14.88 8.18
N ASN A 199 -6.19 -14.82 6.86
CA ASN A 199 -7.18 -14.69 5.79
C ASN A 199 -8.13 -13.51 6.01
N ARG A 200 -7.57 -12.38 6.46
CA ARG A 200 -8.33 -11.19 6.86
C ARG A 200 -7.89 -9.96 6.07
N ALA A 201 -8.88 -9.17 5.67
CA ALA A 201 -8.68 -7.83 5.15
C ALA A 201 -8.80 -6.78 6.27
N PHE A 202 -7.90 -5.80 6.23
CA PHE A 202 -7.81 -4.69 7.17
C PHE A 202 -8.13 -3.39 6.43
N LYS A 203 -8.94 -2.52 7.04
CA LYS A 203 -9.27 -1.22 6.49
C LYS A 203 -8.55 -0.13 7.27
N VAL A 204 -7.76 0.66 6.55
CA VAL A 204 -6.89 1.70 7.09
C VAL A 204 -7.24 3.01 6.41
N SER A 205 -7.30 4.10 7.16
CA SER A 205 -7.43 5.43 6.57
C SER A 205 -6.72 6.45 7.46
N GLY A 206 -5.89 7.29 6.84
CA GLY A 206 -5.36 8.47 7.50
C GLY A 206 -6.44 9.54 7.66
N GLU A 207 -7.06 9.91 6.55
CA GLU A 207 -8.17 10.84 6.54
C GLU A 207 -9.16 10.54 5.41
N ARG A 208 -10.44 10.72 5.71
CA ARG A 208 -11.55 10.59 4.78
C ARG A 208 -12.05 11.97 4.41
N THR A 209 -11.81 12.39 3.17
CA THR A 209 -12.18 13.73 2.69
C THR A 209 -12.41 13.72 1.18
N SER A 210 -12.96 14.81 0.66
CA SER A 210 -13.17 15.00 -0.78
C SER A 210 -12.01 15.81 -1.39
N VAL A 211 -11.85 15.69 -2.72
CA VAL A 211 -10.87 16.51 -3.46
C VAL A 211 -11.17 17.99 -3.30
N THR A 212 -12.44 18.41 -3.32
CA THR A 212 -12.80 19.81 -3.11
C THR A 212 -12.38 20.34 -1.74
N ARG A 213 -12.58 19.56 -0.67
CA ARG A 213 -12.24 19.98 0.70
C ARG A 213 -10.73 20.03 0.92
N LEU A 214 -10.00 19.01 0.46
CA LEU A 214 -8.53 18.99 0.62
C LEU A 214 -7.86 20.10 -0.19
N LEU A 215 -8.37 20.42 -1.39
CA LEU A 215 -7.81 21.52 -2.19
C LEU A 215 -8.05 22.86 -1.50
N ALA A 216 -9.24 23.11 -0.95
CA ALA A 216 -9.51 24.34 -0.21
C ALA A 216 -8.56 24.54 0.98
N GLU A 217 -8.30 23.48 1.75
CA GLU A 217 -7.32 23.53 2.84
C GLU A 217 -5.88 23.74 2.32
N TYR A 218 -5.48 23.04 1.26
CA TYR A 218 -4.17 23.20 0.63
C TYR A 218 -3.94 24.63 0.14
N GLU A 219 -4.92 25.23 -0.54
CA GLU A 219 -4.89 26.62 -0.99
C GLU A 219 -4.77 27.59 0.20
N GLN A 220 -5.55 27.37 1.26
CA GLN A 220 -5.51 28.19 2.47
C GLN A 220 -4.13 28.17 3.13
N ARG A 221 -3.47 27.02 3.19
CA ARG A 221 -2.18 26.85 3.86
C ARG A 221 -0.98 27.30 3.04
N THR A 222 -1.08 27.26 1.71
CA THR A 222 0.05 27.53 0.81
C THR A 222 -0.06 28.85 0.06
N GLY A 223 -1.26 29.44 -0.03
CA GLY A 223 -1.55 30.56 -0.92
C GLY A 223 -1.52 30.20 -2.41
N THR A 224 -1.29 28.93 -2.77
CA THR A 224 -1.25 28.46 -4.16
C THR A 224 -2.64 28.09 -4.61
N ARG A 225 -3.17 28.77 -5.62
CA ARG A 225 -4.47 28.44 -6.22
C ARG A 225 -4.36 27.20 -7.11
N VAL A 226 -5.33 26.30 -7.01
CA VAL A 226 -5.41 25.07 -7.79
C VAL A 226 -6.63 25.11 -8.71
N ALA A 227 -6.39 25.07 -10.02
CA ALA A 227 -7.43 24.94 -11.02
C ALA A 227 -7.95 23.49 -11.03
N LEU A 228 -9.14 23.28 -10.48
CA LEU A 228 -9.84 21.99 -10.50
C LEU A 228 -10.74 21.87 -11.73
N THR A 229 -10.31 21.07 -12.71
CA THR A 229 -11.09 20.63 -13.86
C THR A 229 -12.03 19.50 -13.45
N ARG A 230 -13.31 19.63 -13.78
CA ARG A 230 -14.34 18.61 -13.52
C ARG A 230 -14.82 18.05 -14.84
N VAL A 231 -14.55 16.78 -15.07
CA VAL A 231 -14.97 16.07 -16.28
C VAL A 231 -16.32 15.40 -16.00
N PRO A 232 -17.37 15.63 -16.81
CA PRO A 232 -18.63 14.92 -16.67
C PRO A 232 -18.42 13.40 -16.63
N VAL A 233 -19.10 12.70 -15.72
CA VAL A 233 -18.89 11.24 -15.52
C VAL A 233 -19.09 10.45 -16.82
N GLN A 234 -20.06 10.82 -17.65
CA GLN A 234 -20.31 10.16 -18.94
C GLN A 234 -19.15 10.37 -19.93
N GLU A 235 -18.53 11.55 -19.93
CA GLU A 235 -17.37 11.83 -20.77
C GLU A 235 -16.14 11.05 -20.27
N ALA A 236 -15.91 11.04 -18.95
CA ALA A 236 -14.86 10.23 -18.35
C ALA A 236 -15.06 8.72 -18.67
N GLN A 237 -16.30 8.22 -18.65
CA GLN A 237 -16.60 6.85 -19.03
C GLN A 237 -16.26 6.58 -20.50
N ALA A 238 -16.67 7.46 -21.42
CA ALA A 238 -16.36 7.32 -22.84
C ALA A 238 -14.84 7.32 -23.10
N ARG A 239 -14.09 8.18 -22.40
CA ARG A 239 -12.62 8.21 -22.44
C ARG A 239 -12.03 6.91 -21.90
N ALA A 240 -12.54 6.42 -20.78
CA ALA A 240 -12.08 5.18 -20.15
C ALA A 240 -12.32 3.95 -21.05
N ASP A 241 -13.48 3.88 -21.70
CA ASP A 241 -13.84 2.82 -22.65
C ASP A 241 -12.96 2.87 -23.91
N ALA A 242 -12.52 4.07 -24.30
CA ALA A 242 -11.54 4.28 -25.38
C ALA A 242 -10.08 4.01 -24.97
N GLY A 243 -9.82 3.59 -23.72
CA GLY A 243 -8.50 3.21 -23.23
C GLY A 243 -7.70 4.34 -22.55
N ASP A 244 -8.34 5.48 -22.23
CA ASP A 244 -7.71 6.52 -21.43
C ASP A 244 -7.50 6.04 -19.98
N VAL A 245 -6.25 5.71 -19.66
CA VAL A 245 -5.84 5.21 -18.33
C VAL A 245 -6.13 6.22 -17.22
N LYS A 246 -6.01 7.53 -17.50
CA LYS A 246 -6.30 8.57 -16.49
C LYS A 246 -7.78 8.54 -16.15
N ALA A 247 -8.65 8.51 -17.15
CA ALA A 247 -10.10 8.45 -16.95
C ALA A 247 -10.53 7.14 -16.24
N GLN A 248 -9.92 6.01 -16.58
CA GLN A 248 -10.15 4.74 -15.87
C GLN A 248 -9.82 4.86 -14.38
N LEU A 249 -8.67 5.44 -14.03
CA LEU A 249 -8.24 5.59 -12.64
C LEU A 249 -9.06 6.63 -11.88
N GLU A 250 -9.44 7.74 -12.51
CA GLU A 250 -10.36 8.73 -11.94
C GLU A 250 -11.71 8.10 -11.58
N LEU A 251 -12.27 7.26 -12.47
CA LEU A 251 -13.52 6.55 -12.21
C LEU A 251 -13.38 5.50 -11.10
N VAL A 252 -12.28 4.73 -11.09
CA VAL A 252 -11.98 3.77 -10.01
C VAL A 252 -11.87 4.48 -8.65
N LEU A 253 -11.16 5.61 -8.59
CA LEU A 253 -11.04 6.41 -7.37
C LEU A 253 -12.37 6.98 -6.93
N ARG A 254 -13.19 7.46 -7.87
CA ARG A 254 -14.52 7.99 -7.59
C ARG A 254 -15.46 6.91 -7.02
N LEU A 255 -15.46 5.72 -7.61
CA LEU A 255 -16.38 4.64 -7.25
C LEU A 255 -15.92 3.84 -6.02
N TYR A 256 -14.61 3.65 -5.87
CA TYR A 256 -14.02 2.69 -4.92
C TYR A 256 -12.95 3.31 -4.01
N GLY A 257 -12.75 4.63 -4.07
CA GLY A 257 -11.77 5.35 -3.25
C GLY A 257 -12.19 5.48 -1.79
N ALA A 258 -13.48 5.32 -1.47
CA ALA A 258 -13.94 5.06 -0.11
C ALA A 258 -14.38 3.60 0.03
N TYR A 259 -13.96 2.97 1.11
CA TYR A 259 -14.35 1.61 1.48
C TYR A 259 -14.75 1.59 2.95
N GLY A 260 -15.79 0.82 3.28
CA GLY A 260 -16.37 0.78 4.63
C GLY A 260 -16.86 2.14 5.16
N GLY A 261 -17.43 2.12 6.37
CA GLY A 261 -17.73 3.31 7.16
C GLY A 261 -16.59 3.71 8.10
N ASP A 262 -16.66 4.91 8.68
CA ASP A 262 -15.61 5.47 9.54
C ASP A 262 -15.29 4.58 10.75
N LYS A 263 -16.31 3.90 11.31
CA LYS A 263 -16.15 2.98 12.45
C LYS A 263 -15.40 1.68 12.10
N GLU A 264 -15.19 1.40 10.81
CA GLU A 264 -14.44 0.23 10.34
C GLU A 264 -12.97 0.55 10.07
N MET A 265 -12.58 1.83 10.08
CA MET A 265 -11.20 2.24 9.84
C MET A 265 -10.35 2.09 11.10
N ASN A 266 -9.13 1.58 10.94
CA ASN A 266 -8.09 1.56 11.98
C ASN A 266 -8.49 0.78 13.26
N VAL A 267 -9.47 -0.11 13.19
CA VAL A 267 -10.07 -0.79 14.37
C VAL A 267 -9.08 -1.66 15.15
N ASP A 268 -8.01 -2.12 14.49
CA ASP A 268 -6.98 -2.95 15.11
C ASP A 268 -5.84 -2.12 15.76
N TRP A 269 -5.88 -0.79 15.60
CA TRP A 269 -5.02 0.15 16.31
C TRP A 269 -5.75 1.51 16.47
N PRO A 270 -6.68 1.63 17.44
CA PRO A 270 -7.48 2.86 17.62
C PRO A 270 -6.65 4.13 17.88
N GLU A 271 -5.47 3.97 18.48
CA GLU A 271 -4.51 5.01 18.85
C GLU A 271 -3.50 5.31 17.73
N PHE A 272 -3.77 4.83 16.51
CA PHE A 272 -2.88 4.95 15.35
C PHE A 272 -2.40 6.38 15.14
N GLY A 273 -3.30 7.36 15.27
CA GLY A 273 -3.00 8.79 15.09
C GLY A 273 -2.31 9.07 13.76
N PRO A 274 -2.98 8.83 12.61
CA PRO A 274 -2.38 9.05 11.29
C PRO A 274 -2.33 10.53 10.89
N ASP A 275 -1.48 10.82 9.93
CA ASP A 275 -1.32 12.14 9.32
C ASP A 275 -2.56 12.55 8.53
N LYS A 276 -2.83 13.86 8.52
CA LYS A 276 -3.83 14.49 7.66
C LYS A 276 -3.37 14.50 6.21
N VAL A 277 -4.32 14.58 5.27
CA VAL A 277 -3.99 14.55 3.83
C VAL A 277 -3.09 15.73 3.46
N VAL A 278 -3.44 16.96 3.89
CA VAL A 278 -2.66 18.15 3.52
C VAL A 278 -1.30 18.17 4.21
N ASP A 279 -1.17 17.67 5.43
CA ASP A 279 0.14 17.48 6.07
C ASP A 279 1.02 16.50 5.29
N SER A 280 0.42 15.41 4.79
CA SER A 280 1.08 14.43 3.94
C SER A 280 1.52 15.02 2.60
N ILE A 281 0.69 15.85 1.97
CA ILE A 281 1.04 16.57 0.74
C ILE A 281 2.25 17.47 1.01
N LEU A 282 2.19 18.32 2.04
CA LEU A 282 3.23 19.32 2.30
C LEU A 282 4.56 18.73 2.78
N SER A 283 4.55 17.51 3.32
CA SER A 283 5.77 16.80 3.73
C SER A 283 6.43 16.02 2.58
N TYR A 284 5.78 15.90 1.43
CA TYR A 284 6.31 15.12 0.30
C TYR A 284 7.58 15.74 -0.26
N LYS A 285 8.64 14.93 -0.29
CA LYS A 285 9.88 15.24 -0.99
C LYS A 285 9.89 14.43 -2.29
N ARG A 286 10.01 15.12 -3.43
CA ARG A 286 10.34 14.43 -4.69
C ARG A 286 11.76 13.89 -4.53
N GLU A 287 11.87 12.57 -4.46
CA GLU A 287 13.13 11.84 -4.58
C GLU A 287 13.50 11.67 -6.05
#